data_AF-A0A3A0CNU1-F1
#
_entry.id   AF-A0A3A0CNU1-F1
#
_cell.length_a   1.000
_cell.length_b   1.000
_cell.length_c   1.000
_cell.angle_alpha   90.00
_cell.angle_beta   90.00
_cell.angle_gamma   90.00
#
_symmetry.space_group_name_H-M   'P 1'
#
loop_
_entity.id
_entity.type
_entity.pdbx_description
1 polymer ?
#
loop_
_entity_poly.entity_id
_entity_poly.type
_entity_poly.pdbx_seq_one_letter_code
_entity_poly.pdbx_strand_id
1 'polypeptide(L)' 'MAKNASNKPVHEIRYGSIKAVIWKNETANGVMHNVTVARIYKDGEDWKESNGFGRDDLLILAKALNDAHSWIHAQKAA' A
#
# COMPACT_ATOMS: atom_id res chain seq x y z
N MET A 1 -5.31 -13.80 -21.75
CA MET A 1 -4.80 -13.79 -20.36
C MET A 1 -5.96 -13.37 -19.47
N ALA A 2 -6.44 -14.26 -18.60
CA ALA A 2 -7.70 -14.12 -17.88
C ALA A 2 -7.71 -12.88 -16.97
N LYS A 3 -8.82 -12.12 -17.03
CA LYS A 3 -9.14 -10.97 -16.18
C LYS A 3 -9.49 -11.51 -14.79
N ASN A 4 -8.48 -11.88 -14.01
CA ASN A 4 -8.67 -12.49 -12.70
C ASN A 4 -9.34 -11.51 -11.74
N ALA A 5 -10.20 -12.06 -10.88
CA ALA A 5 -11.01 -11.40 -9.88
C ALA A 5 -10.33 -10.17 -9.27
N SER A 6 -11.10 -9.08 -9.11
CA SER A 6 -10.65 -7.82 -8.51
C SER A 6 -9.78 -8.11 -7.29
N ASN A 7 -8.45 -8.02 -7.44
CA ASN A 7 -7.53 -8.32 -6.37
C ASN A 7 -7.70 -7.22 -5.35
N LYS A 8 -8.53 -7.42 -4.33
CA LYS A 8 -8.80 -6.40 -3.33
C LYS A 8 -7.58 -6.25 -2.45
N PRO A 9 -7.26 -5.03 -2.00
CA PRO A 9 -6.20 -4.85 -1.02
C PRO A 9 -6.55 -5.64 0.24
N VAL A 10 -5.57 -6.38 0.76
CA VAL A 10 -5.72 -7.16 1.99
C VAL A 10 -5.50 -6.29 3.23
N HIS A 11 -4.79 -5.18 3.08
CA HIS A 11 -4.58 -4.22 4.14
C HIS A 11 -4.27 -2.83 3.57
N GLU A 12 -4.63 -1.78 4.30
CA GLU A 12 -4.24 -0.40 4.01
C GLU A 12 -3.78 0.27 5.31
N ILE A 13 -2.62 0.90 5.25
CA ILE A 13 -2.05 1.71 6.33
C ILE A 13 -2.07 3.16 5.87
N ARG A 14 -2.61 4.05 6.70
CA ARG A 14 -2.74 5.47 6.35
C ARG A 14 -2.25 6.37 7.48
N TYR A 15 -1.42 7.34 7.10
CA TYR A 15 -0.93 8.41 7.95
C TYR A 15 -1.13 9.74 7.22
N GLY A 16 -2.18 10.47 7.60
CA GLY A 16 -2.57 11.72 6.95
C GLY A 16 -2.89 11.52 5.46
N SER A 17 -2.16 12.23 4.60
CA SER A 17 -2.23 12.12 3.14
C SER A 17 -1.51 10.89 2.59
N ILE A 18 -0.65 10.23 3.35
CA ILE A 18 0.11 9.07 2.85
C ILE A 18 -0.63 7.79 3.15
N LYS A 19 -0.73 6.92 2.14
CA LYS A 19 -1.20 5.54 2.31
C LYS A 19 -0.21 4.53 1.75
N ALA A 20 -0.16 3.36 2.38
CA ALA A 20 0.49 2.15 1.90
C ALA A 20 -0.55 1.04 1.82
N VAL A 21 -0.77 0.51 0.63
CA VAL A 21 -1.79 -0.50 0.33
C VAL A 21 -1.10 -1.82 0.04
N ILE A 22 -1.50 -2.87 0.74
CA ILE A 22 -0.91 -4.20 0.66
C ILE A 22 -1.84 -5.10 -0.16
N TRP A 23 -1.26 -5.77 -1.16
CA TRP A 23 -1.95 -6.67 -2.08
C TRP A 23 -1.40 -8.08 -1.89
N LYS A 24 -2.30 -9.05 -1.73
CA LYS A 24 -1.93 -10.47 -1.68
C LYS A 24 -1.95 -11.03 -3.10
N ASN A 25 -0.89 -11.72 -3.49
CA ASN A 25 -0.77 -12.41 -4.76
C ASN A 25 -0.46 -13.88 -4.49
N GLU A 26 -1.30 -14.77 -5.01
CA GLU A 26 -1.06 -16.20 -4.94
C GLU A 26 -0.20 -16.61 -6.13
N THR A 27 0.94 -17.25 -5.85
CA THR A 27 1.90 -17.71 -6.86
C THR A 27 2.13 -19.21 -6.72
N ALA A 28 2.72 -19.85 -7.73
CA ALA A 28 3.09 -21.27 -7.66
C ALA A 28 4.06 -21.58 -6.51
N ASN A 29 4.82 -20.58 -6.04
CA ASN A 29 5.81 -20.70 -4.96
C ASN A 29 5.29 -20.20 -3.61
N GLY A 30 3.98 -19.97 -3.49
CA GLY A 30 3.32 -19.49 -2.27
C GLY A 30 2.78 -18.06 -2.38
N VAL A 31 2.35 -17.53 -1.24
CA VAL A 31 1.75 -16.19 -1.13
C VAL A 31 2.85 -15.12 -1.14
N MET A 32 2.73 -14.15 -2.05
CA MET A 32 3.56 -12.95 -2.09
C MET A 32 2.70 -11.72 -1.75
N HIS A 33 3.32 -10.73 -1.09
CA HIS A 33 2.68 -9.45 -0.80
C HIS A 33 3.39 -8.34 -1.57
N ASN A 34 2.62 -7.50 -2.26
CA ASN A 34 3.11 -6.28 -2.89
C ASN A 34 2.56 -5.08 -2.12
N VAL A 35 3.34 -4.00 -2.04
CA VAL A 35 2.92 -2.76 -1.40
C VAL A 35 2.95 -1.63 -2.43
N THR A 36 1.86 -0.89 -2.55
CA THR A 36 1.79 0.35 -3.34
C THR A 36 1.57 1.52 -2.40
N VAL A 37 2.33 2.59 -2.61
CA VAL A 37 2.24 3.81 -1.80
C VAL A 37 1.74 4.97 -2.63
N ALA A 38 0.95 5.84 -2.02
CA ALA A 38 0.45 7.04 -2.67
C ALA A 38 0.27 8.17 -1.66
N ARG A 39 0.42 9.40 -2.15
CA ARG A 39 0.00 10.63 -1.48
C ARG A 39 -1.36 11.06 -2.03
N ILE A 40 -2.33 11.15 -1.15
CA ILE A 40 -3.68 11.63 -1.42
C ILE A 40 -3.70 13.15 -1.27
N TYR A 41 -4.21 13.83 -2.29
CA TYR A 41 -4.41 15.27 -2.27
C TYR A 41 -5.74 15.61 -2.94
N LYS A 42 -6.23 16.83 -2.69
CA LYS A 42 -7.45 17.33 -3.32
C LYS A 42 -7.07 18.27 -4.47
N ASP A 43 -7.71 18.09 -5.61
CA ASP A 43 -7.56 18.93 -6.80
C ASP A 43 -8.95 19.38 -7.25
N GLY A 44 -9.30 20.62 -6.91
CA GLY A 44 -10.68 21.12 -7.03
C GLY A 44 -11.63 20.36 -6.09
N GLU A 45 -12.61 19.68 -6.65
CA GLU A 45 -13.56 18.84 -5.90
C GLU A 45 -13.13 17.38 -5.80
N ASP A 46 -12.17 16.97 -6.62
CA ASP A 46 -11.74 15.58 -6.75
C ASP A 46 -10.59 15.23 -5.80
N TRP A 47 -10.63 14.03 -5.26
CA TRP A 47 -9.49 13.43 -4.58
C TRP A 47 -8.62 12.69 -5.59
N LYS A 48 -7.32 12.96 -5.56
CA LYS A 48 -6.33 12.36 -6.46
C LYS A 48 -5.19 11.74 -5.67
N GLU A 49 -4.46 10.85 -6.35
CA GLU A 49 -3.29 10.17 -5.83
C GLU A 49 -2.05 10.55 -6.64
N SER A 50 -0.93 10.71 -5.95
CA SER A 50 0.38 10.95 -6.56
C SER A 50 1.40 9.97 -6.01
N ASN A 51 2.35 9.57 -6.86
CA ASN A 51 3.53 8.80 -6.48
C ASN A 51 4.76 9.69 -6.26
N GLY A 52 4.58 11.02 -6.32
CA GLY A 52 5.59 12.01 -5.95
C GLY A 52 5.45 12.41 -4.48
N PHE A 53 6.57 12.39 -3.76
CA PHE A 53 6.64 12.68 -2.34
C PHE A 53 7.55 13.89 -2.09
N GLY A 54 7.05 14.87 -1.34
CA GLY A 54 7.84 16.00 -0.89
C GLY A 54 8.66 15.66 0.35
N ARG A 55 9.52 16.60 0.78
CA ARG A 55 10.37 16.46 1.98
C ARG A 55 9.60 16.00 3.21
N ASP A 56 8.43 16.59 3.46
CA ASP A 56 7.64 16.33 4.66
C ASP A 56 6.87 15.00 4.60
N ASP A 57 6.71 14.43 3.41
CA ASP A 57 6.08 13.12 3.23
C ASP A 57 7.05 11.96 3.54
N LEU A 58 8.37 12.19 3.48
CA LEU A 58 9.37 11.11 3.47
C LEU A 58 9.36 10.25 4.74
N LEU A 59 9.31 10.88 5.93
CA LEU A 59 9.32 10.14 7.19
C LEU A 59 7.97 9.46 7.46
N ILE A 60 6.87 10.07 6.99
CA ILE A 60 5.53 9.49 7.09
C ILE A 60 5.44 8.26 6.19
N LEU A 61 5.96 8.35 4.96
CA LEU A 61 6.09 7.24 4.02
C LEU A 61 6.94 6.11 4.61
N ALA A 62 8.10 6.44 5.19
CA ALA A 62 8.97 5.45 5.83
C ALA A 62 8.24 4.72 6.96
N LYS A 63 7.48 5.44 7.80
CA LYS A 63 6.66 4.84 8.84
C LYS A 63 5.58 3.91 8.27
N ALA A 64 4.85 4.37 7.25
CA ALA A 64 3.82 3.56 6.59
C ALA A 64 4.40 2.24 6.04
N LEU A 65 5.57 2.31 5.41
CA LEU A 65 6.27 1.13 4.87
C LEU A 65 6.79 0.21 5.98
N ASN A 66 7.31 0.76 7.07
CA ASN A 66 7.74 -0.03 8.23
C ASN A 66 6.59 -0.83 8.85
N ASP A 67 5.42 -0.20 8.97
CA ASP A 67 4.24 -0.85 9.51
C ASP A 67 3.67 -1.88 8.53
N ALA A 68 3.74 -1.61 7.22
CA ALA A 68 3.36 -2.57 6.19
C ALA A 68 4.26 -3.82 6.22
N HIS A 69 5.57 -3.62 6.36
CA HIS A 69 6.54 -4.70 6.56
C HIS A 69 6.17 -5.54 7.79
N SER A 70 5.93 -4.88 8.93
CA SER A 70 5.56 -5.56 10.18
C SER A 70 4.29 -6.40 10.03
N TRP A 71 3.27 -5.83 9.37
CA TRP A 71 2.02 -6.54 9.11
C TRP A 71 2.23 -7.78 8.22
N ILE A 72 2.99 -7.65 7.12
CA ILE A 72 3.29 -8.76 6.21
C ILE A 72 4.01 -9.90 6.95
N HIS A 73 4.96 -9.58 7.81
CA HIS A 73 5.67 -10.58 8.60
C HIS A 73 4.77 -11.26 9.63
N ALA A 74 3.84 -10.53 10.24
CA ALA A 74 2.84 -11.12 11.13
C ALA A 74 1.93 -12.13 10.40
N GLN A 75 1.63 -11.93 9.10
CA GLN A 75 0.85 -12.89 8.32
C GLN A 75 1.60 -14.20 8.00
N LYS A 76 2.93 -14.20 8.03
CA LYS A 76 3.74 -15.42 7.80
C LYS A 76 3.94 -16.25 9.07
N ALA A 77 3.76 -15.64 10.24
CA ALA A 77 3.93 -16.27 11.54
C ALA A 77 2.65 -16.95 12.06
N ALA A 78 1.57 -16.94 11.28
CA ALA A 78 0.27 -17.52 11.60
C ALA A 78 -0.03 -18.76 10.75
#